data_AF-A0AAQ0CTI0-F1
#
_entry.id   AF-A0AAQ0CTI0-F1
#
_cell.length_a   1.000
_cell.length_b   1.000
_cell.length_c   1.000
_cell.angle_alpha   90.00
_cell.angle_beta   90.00
_cell.angle_gamma   90.00
#
_symmetry.space_group_name_H-M   'P 1'
#
loop_
_entity.id
_entity.type
_entity.pdbx_description
1 polymer ?
#
loop_
_entity_poly.entity_id
_entity_poly.type
_entity_poly.pdbx_seq_one_letter_code
_entity_poly.pdbx_strand_id
1 'polypeptide(L)' 'MTKARGTSVYEDRYVPVRHTAADTARLLADSAVKAAYDQLEEEFAALRALLSQNQPGPIGCNNPPR' A
#
# COMPACT_ATOMS: atom_id res chain seq x y z
N MET A 1 33.40 -18.19 -3.84
CA MET A 1 32.75 -17.60 -5.02
C MET A 1 31.83 -16.48 -4.56
N THR A 2 32.14 -15.23 -4.90
CA THR A 2 31.42 -14.04 -4.44
C THR A 2 30.33 -13.70 -5.46
N LYS A 3 29.05 -13.81 -5.07
CA LYS A 3 27.92 -13.42 -5.92
C LYS A 3 27.88 -11.90 -6.03
N ALA A 4 28.34 -11.36 -7.15
CA ALA A 4 28.20 -9.95 -7.47
C ALA A 4 26.70 -9.60 -7.50
N ARG A 5 26.26 -8.73 -6.59
CA ARG A 5 24.94 -8.10 -6.65
C ARG A 5 25.01 -7.08 -7.78
N GLY A 6 24.43 -7.40 -8.93
CA GLY A 6 24.14 -6.38 -9.93
C GLY A 6 23.18 -5.37 -9.31
N THR A 7 23.67 -4.18 -9.00
CA THR A 7 22.84 -3.04 -8.63
C THR A 7 22.01 -2.69 -9.86
N SER A 8 20.73 -3.00 -9.76
CA SER A 8 19.79 -3.04 -10.86
C SER A 8 19.59 -1.67 -11.49
N VAL A 9 19.62 -1.62 -12.81
CA VAL A 9 19.20 -0.54 -13.71
C VAL A 9 17.65 -0.33 -13.65
N TYR A 10 17.05 -0.50 -12.47
CA TYR A 10 15.61 -0.51 -12.23
C TYR A 10 15.12 0.76 -11.52
N GLU A 11 15.93 1.33 -10.63
CA GLU A 11 15.57 2.54 -9.86
C GLU A 11 15.30 3.75 -10.76
N ASP A 12 15.99 3.85 -11.90
CA ASP A 12 15.91 5.01 -12.80
C ASP A 12 14.69 4.99 -13.74
N ARG A 13 13.89 3.91 -13.73
CA ARG A 13 12.74 3.73 -14.65
C ARG A 13 11.39 3.67 -13.97
N TYR A 14 11.36 3.54 -12.64
CA TYR A 14 10.12 3.47 -11.89
C TYR A 14 9.98 4.69 -10.99
N VAL A 15 9.30 5.72 -11.51
CA VAL A 15 8.81 6.85 -10.70
C VAL A 15 7.38 6.50 -10.30
N PRO A 16 7.11 6.08 -9.05
CA PRO A 16 5.76 5.75 -8.63
C PRO A 16 4.89 7.00 -8.75
N VAL A 17 3.82 6.91 -9.53
CA VAL A 17 2.84 8.00 -9.60
C VAL A 17 2.18 8.12 -8.24
N ARG A 18 2.24 9.31 -7.64
CA ARG A 18 1.61 9.58 -6.36
C ARG A 18 0.09 9.49 -6.51
N HIS A 19 -0.49 8.50 -5.88
CA HIS A 19 -1.94 8.38 -5.77
C HIS A 19 -2.50 9.52 -4.90
N THR A 20 -3.55 10.19 -5.37
CA THR A 20 -4.20 11.31 -4.68
C THR A 20 -5.63 10.96 -4.28
N ALA A 21 -6.21 11.73 -3.36
CA ALA A 21 -7.63 11.59 -3.01
C ALA A 21 -8.57 11.85 -4.20
N ALA A 22 -8.15 12.69 -5.15
CA ALA A 22 -8.91 12.95 -6.37
C ALA A 22 -8.98 11.73 -7.29
N ASP A 23 -7.93 10.89 -7.29
CA ASP A 23 -7.91 9.64 -8.06
C ASP A 23 -8.91 8.64 -7.49
N THR A 24 -8.96 8.50 -6.16
CA THR A 24 -10.00 7.71 -5.47
C THR A 24 -11.39 8.23 -5.80
N ALA A 25 -11.61 9.54 -5.71
CA ALA A 25 -12.92 10.14 -5.97
C ALA A 25 -13.36 9.89 -7.42
N ARG A 26 -12.44 9.96 -8.37
CA ARG A 26 -12.70 9.64 -9.78
C ARG A 26 -13.04 8.16 -9.97
N LEU A 27 -12.31 7.25 -9.31
CA LEU A 27 -12.57 5.81 -9.38
C LEU A 27 -13.95 5.46 -8.81
N LEU A 28 -14.29 6.03 -7.64
CA LEU A 28 -15.55 5.76 -6.94
C LEU A 28 -16.75 6.55 -7.51
N ALA A 29 -16.54 7.41 -8.50
CA ALA A 29 -17.62 8.04 -9.25
C ALA A 29 -18.38 7.02 -10.11
N ASP A 30 -17.75 5.89 -10.46
CA ASP A 30 -18.44 4.75 -11.07
C ASP A 30 -19.24 3.99 -9.99
N SER A 31 -20.57 4.01 -10.14
CA SER A 31 -21.49 3.37 -9.19
C SER A 31 -21.32 1.85 -9.07
N ALA A 32 -20.92 1.16 -10.15
CA ALA A 32 -20.74 -0.29 -10.11
C ALA A 32 -19.47 -0.64 -9.34
N VAL A 33 -18.40 0.14 -9.56
CA VAL A 33 -17.15 0.02 -8.80
C VAL A 33 -17.41 0.33 -7.34
N LYS A 34 -18.08 1.45 -7.03
CA LYS A 34 -18.41 1.81 -5.66
C LYS A 34 -19.21 0.71 -4.94
N ALA A 35 -20.25 0.16 -5.57
CA ALA A 35 -21.04 -0.91 -4.98
C ALA A 35 -20.21 -2.17 -4.67
N ALA A 36 -19.26 -2.53 -5.54
CA ALA A 36 -18.36 -3.66 -5.30
C ALA A 36 -17.42 -3.41 -4.09
N TYR A 37 -16.92 -2.18 -3.93
CA TYR A 37 -16.13 -1.82 -2.74
C TYR A 37 -16.99 -1.78 -1.47
N ASP A 38 -18.20 -1.25 -1.56
CA ASP A 38 -19.12 -1.16 -0.42
C ASP A 38 -19.52 -2.57 0.09
N GLN A 39 -19.62 -3.58 -0.78
CA GLN A 39 -19.85 -4.98 -0.38
C GLN A 39 -18.70 -5.57 0.45
N LEU A 40 -17.47 -5.09 0.25
CA LEU A 40 -16.28 -5.56 0.97
C LEU A 40 -15.99 -4.75 2.24
N GLU A 41 -16.85 -3.79 2.59
CA GLU A 41 -16.58 -2.85 3.68
C GLU A 41 -16.38 -3.54 5.03
N GLU A 42 -17.09 -4.64 5.30
CA GLU A 42 -16.92 -5.43 6.53
C GLU A 42 -15.56 -6.13 6.59
N GLU A 43 -15.11 -6.74 5.49
CA GLU A 43 -13.79 -7.37 5.40
C GLU A 43 -12.66 -6.35 5.53
N PHE A 44 -12.82 -5.19 4.87
CA PHE A 44 -11.87 -4.09 5.03
C PHE A 44 -11.87 -3.52 6.44
N ALA A 45 -13.02 -3.45 7.12
CA ALA A 45 -13.10 -3.04 8.51
C ALA A 45 -12.35 -4.03 9.43
N ALA A 46 -12.54 -5.33 9.22
CA ALA A 46 -11.82 -6.36 9.96
C ALA A 46 -10.30 -6.28 9.72
N LEU A 47 -9.88 -6.08 8.47
CA LEU A 47 -8.48 -5.90 8.12
C LEU A 47 -7.89 -4.64 8.75
N ARG A 48 -8.61 -3.51 8.73
CA ARG A 48 -8.16 -2.25 9.37
C ARG A 48 -8.02 -2.41 10.88
N ALA A 49 -8.92 -3.17 11.52
CA ALA A 49 -8.80 -3.49 12.94
C ALA A 49 -7.57 -4.37 13.23
N LEU A 50 -7.27 -5.34 12.38
CA LEU A 50 -6.06 -6.16 12.51
C LEU A 50 -4.79 -5.34 12.29
N LEU A 51 -4.77 -4.48 11.28
CA LEU A 51 -3.63 -3.63 10.97
C LEU A 51 -3.40 -2.56 12.03
N SER A 52 -4.45 -2.00 12.64
CA SER A 52 -4.30 -1.02 13.72
C SER A 52 -3.72 -1.65 14.99
N GLN A 53 -4.07 -2.90 15.28
CA GLN A 53 -3.49 -3.69 16.38
C GLN A 53 -2.01 -4.04 16.14
N ASN A 54 -1.62 -4.20 14.88
CA ASN A 54 -0.28 -4.60 14.46
C ASN A 54 0.50 -3.46 13.81
N GLN A 55 0.04 -2.20 13.98
CA GLN A 55 0.67 -1.06 13.33
C GLN A 55 2.09 -0.98 13.88
N PRO A 56 3.12 -1.24 13.07
CA PRO A 56 4.47 -1.10 13.56
C PRO A 56 4.61 0.36 14.01
N GLY A 57 5.05 0.56 15.26
CA GLY A 57 5.56 1.86 15.69
C GLY A 57 6.56 2.38 14.64
N PRO A 58 6.82 3.70 14.58
CA PRO A 58 7.54 4.31 13.47
C PRO A 58 8.75 3.45 13.08
N ILE A 59 8.68 2.83 11.90
CA ILE A 59 9.79 2.08 11.32
C ILE A 59 10.80 3.13 10.87
N GLY A 60 11.48 3.74 11.84
CA GLY A 60 12.72 4.45 11.59
C GLY A 60 13.79 3.41 11.30
N CYS A 61 14.70 3.74 10.39
CA CYS A 61 15.83 2.89 9.98
C CYS A 61 16.77 2.45 11.13
N ASN A 62 16.45 2.80 12.38
CA ASN A 62 17.22 2.52 13.61
C ASN A 62 16.53 1.54 14.58
N ASN A 63 15.35 0.99 14.26
CA ASN A 63 14.65 0.05 15.15
C ASN A 63 14.17 -1.19 14.39
N PRO A 64 14.94 -2.29 14.38
CA PRO A 64 14.48 -3.53 13.78
C PRO A 64 13.37 -4.15 14.65
N PRO A 65 12.41 -4.88 14.04
CA PRO A 65 11.37 -5.58 14.78
C PRO A 65 11.99 -6.66 15.70
N ARG A 66 11.44 -6.79 16.92
CA ARG A 66 11.78 -7.87 17.86
C ARG A 66 11.21 -9.20 17.42
#